data_AF-A0A3D4Z104-F1
#
_entry.id   AF-A0A3D4Z104-F1
#
_cell.length_a   1.000
_cell.length_b   1.000
_cell.length_c   1.000
_cell.angle_alpha   90.00
_cell.angle_beta   90.00
_cell.angle_gamma   90.00
#
_symmetry.space_group_name_H-M   'P 1'
#
loop_
_entity.id
_entity.type
_entity.pdbx_description
1 polymer ?
#
loop_
_entity_poly.entity_id
_entity_poly.type
_entity_poly.pdbx_seq_one_letter_code
_entity_poly.pdbx_strand_id
1 'polypeptide(L)' 'IKMVKVYVAIKRKISVGDKVAGRHGNKGVISRILPVEDMPYMEDGRPVELVLNPLGVPSRM' A
#
# COMPACT_ATOMS: atom_id res chain seq x y z
N ILE A 1 -4.24 45.16 -11.91
CA ILE A 1 -3.23 44.22 -11.35
C ILE A 1 -3.21 42.98 -12.25
N LYS A 2 -2.08 42.61 -12.85
CA LYS A 2 -1.97 41.41 -13.71
C LYS A 2 -1.62 40.20 -12.83
N MET A 3 -2.39 39.13 -12.91
CA MET A 3 -2.19 37.89 -12.15
C MET A 3 -1.88 36.74 -13.12
N VAL A 4 -0.87 35.95 -12.81
CA VAL A 4 -0.51 34.75 -13.57
C VAL A 4 -0.65 33.54 -12.66
N LYS A 5 -1.30 32.48 -13.15
CA LYS A 5 -1.42 31.19 -12.47
C LYS A 5 -0.71 30.13 -13.30
N VAL A 6 0.09 29.30 -12.64
CA VAL A 6 0.79 28.17 -13.26
C VAL A 6 0.34 26.90 -12.55
N TYR A 7 -0.03 25.89 -13.34
CA TYR A 7 -0.43 24.59 -12.83
C TYR A 7 0.68 23.59 -13.14
N VAL A 8 1.12 22.85 -12.11
CA VAL A 8 2.13 21.79 -12.24
C VAL A 8 1.49 20.49 -11.76
N ALA A 9 1.63 19.44 -12.56
CA ALA A 9 1.14 18.10 -12.22
C ALA A 9 2.32 17.14 -12.04
N ILE A 10 2.24 16.28 -11.03
CA ILE A 10 3.24 15.23 -10.76
C ILE A 10 2.49 13.93 -10.46
N LYS A 11 2.94 12.82 -11.07
CA LYS A 11 2.46 11.48 -10.74
C LYS A 11 3.33 10.88 -9.64
N ARG A 12 2.77 10.69 -8.45
CA ARG A 12 3.47 10.05 -7.33
C ARG A 12 3.30 8.53 -7.39
N LYS A 13 4.38 7.80 -7.17
CA LYS A 13 4.37 6.34 -6.98
C LYS A 13 4.20 6.01 -5.50
N ILE A 14 3.76 4.80 -5.22
CA ILE A 14 3.68 4.27 -3.86
C ILE A 14 5.08 4.08 -3.27
N SER A 15 5.22 4.31 -1.98
CA SER A 15 6.48 4.30 -1.27
C SER A 15 6.33 3.77 0.16
N VAL A 16 7.45 3.31 0.73
CA VAL A 16 7.50 2.94 2.15
C VAL A 16 7.13 4.16 3.00
N GLY A 17 6.26 3.96 3.99
CA GLY A 17 5.71 5.04 4.80
C GLY A 17 4.38 5.60 4.31
N ASP A 18 3.92 5.25 3.10
CA ASP A 18 2.57 5.62 2.66
C ASP A 18 1.51 4.90 3.49
N LYS A 19 0.44 5.64 3.83
CA LYS A 19 -0.70 5.12 4.59
C LYS A 19 -1.72 4.50 3.67
N VAL A 20 -2.18 3.32 4.03
CA VAL A 20 -3.20 2.54 3.30
C VAL A 20 -4.35 2.14 4.23
N ALA A 21 -5.53 1.94 3.67
CA ALA A 21 -6.70 1.50 4.41
C ALA A 21 -7.54 0.54 3.57
N GLY A 22 -8.13 -0.46 4.23
CA GLY A 22 -9.12 -1.34 3.63
C GLY A 22 -10.54 -0.82 3.83
N ARG A 23 -11.50 -1.48 3.18
CA ARG A 23 -12.93 -1.09 3.21
C ARG A 23 -13.63 -1.34 4.54
N HIS A 24 -13.02 -2.12 5.44
CA HIS A 24 -13.59 -2.50 6.74
C HIS A 24 -12.88 -1.82 7.92
N GLY A 25 -12.31 -0.64 7.71
CA GLY A 25 -11.72 0.17 8.78
C GLY A 25 -10.32 -0.29 9.27
N ASN A 26 -9.74 -1.32 8.65
CA ASN A 26 -8.34 -1.67 8.86
C ASN A 26 -7.44 -0.60 8.21
N LYS A 27 -6.49 -0.07 9.00
CA LYS A 27 -5.54 0.97 8.59
C LYS A 27 -4.13 0.42 8.78
N GLY A 28 -3.22 0.78 7.89
CA GLY A 28 -1.81 0.38 7.96
C GLY A 28 -0.89 1.39 7.28
N VAL A 29 0.40 1.23 7.51
CA VAL A 29 1.47 1.96 6.81
C VAL A 29 2.35 0.92 6.12
N ILE A 30 2.79 1.19 4.90
CA ILE A 30 3.66 0.29 4.15
C ILE A 30 5.01 0.19 4.85
N SER A 31 5.36 -1.00 5.33
CA SER A 31 6.60 -1.26 6.05
C SER A 31 7.81 -1.52 5.14
N ARG A 32 7.61 -2.29 4.06
CA ARG A 32 8.64 -2.64 3.09
C ARG A 32 8.01 -2.95 1.73
N ILE A 33 8.75 -2.68 0.67
CA ILE A 33 8.45 -3.14 -0.70
C ILE A 33 9.44 -4.26 -1.01
N LEU A 34 8.94 -5.45 -1.33
CA LEU A 34 9.75 -6.64 -1.58
C LEU A 34 9.90 -6.91 -3.08
N PRO A 35 11.04 -7.48 -3.51
CA PRO A 35 11.15 -8.16 -4.80
C PRO A 35 10.14 -9.32 -4.89
N VAL A 36 9.77 -9.70 -6.10
CA VAL A 36 8.72 -10.70 -6.34
C VAL A 36 9.20 -12.09 -5.91
N GLU A 37 10.48 -12.39 -6.10
CA GLU A 37 11.18 -13.61 -5.71
C GLU A 37 11.14 -13.93 -4.21
N ASP A 38 10.98 -12.89 -3.37
CA ASP A 38 10.94 -13.03 -1.92
C ASP A 38 9.51 -13.20 -1.37
N MET A 39 8.49 -13.11 -2.23
CA MET A 39 7.09 -13.21 -1.82
C MET A 39 6.65 -14.67 -1.73
N PRO A 40 5.71 -15.00 -0.83
CA PRO A 40 5.06 -16.31 -0.85
C PRO A 40 4.34 -16.55 -2.17
N TYR A 41 4.33 -17.80 -2.63
CA TYR A 41 3.72 -18.23 -3.88
C TYR A 41 2.54 -19.18 -3.65
N MET A 42 1.54 -19.08 -4.50
CA MET A 42 0.47 -20.06 -4.61
C MET A 42 0.96 -21.31 -5.37
N GLU A 43 0.20 -22.41 -5.30
CA GLU A 43 0.54 -23.68 -5.96
C GLU A 43 0.68 -23.54 -7.49
N ASP A 44 0.02 -22.55 -8.08
CA ASP A 44 0.10 -22.20 -9.50
C ASP A 44 1.32 -21.30 -9.84
N GLY A 45 2.18 -21.00 -8.87
CA GLY A 45 3.37 -20.18 -9.02
C GLY A 45 3.12 -18.67 -8.99
N ARG A 46 1.89 -18.19 -8.72
CA ARG A 46 1.64 -16.74 -8.60
C ARG A 46 2.08 -16.20 -7.23
N PRO A 47 2.85 -15.10 -7.18
CA PRO A 47 3.23 -14.46 -5.93
C PRO A 47 2.05 -13.73 -5.28
N VAL A 48 2.04 -13.65 -3.96
CA VAL A 48 1.11 -12.81 -3.21
C VAL A 48 1.50 -11.34 -3.37
N GLU A 49 0.53 -10.43 -3.49
CA GLU A 49 0.78 -8.99 -3.64
C GLU A 49 0.90 -8.24 -2.30
N LEU A 50 0.18 -8.70 -1.26
CA LEU A 50 0.14 -8.05 0.05
C LEU A 50 0.01 -9.08 1.17
N VAL A 51 0.80 -8.91 2.22
CA VAL A 51 0.73 -9.72 3.45
C VAL A 51 0.19 -8.87 4.59
N LEU A 52 -0.87 -9.34 5.25
CA LEU A 52 -1.53 -8.66 6.36
C LEU A 52 -1.31 -9.43 7.67
N ASN A 53 -1.29 -8.70 8.80
CA ASN A 53 -1.19 -9.31 10.12
C ASN A 53 -2.56 -9.86 10.57
N PRO A 54 -2.70 -11.18 10.85
CA PRO A 54 -3.97 -11.76 11.27
C PRO A 54 -4.39 -11.34 12.68
N LEU A 55 -3.47 -10.93 13.55
CA LEU A 55 -3.77 -10.60 14.95
C LEU A 55 -4.74 -9.41 15.11
N GLY A 56 -4.85 -8.56 14.08
CA GLY A 56 -5.77 -7.42 14.08
C GLY A 56 -7.24 -7.79 13.96
N VAL A 57 -7.57 -9.02 13.54
CA VAL A 57 -8.95 -9.49 13.39
C VAL A 57 -9.58 -9.80 14.75
N PRO A 58 -9.04 -10.72 15.58
CA PRO A 58 -9.61 -11.02 16.90
C PRO A 58 -9.55 -9.85 17.87
N SER A 59 -8.56 -8.95 17.74
CA SER A 59 -8.46 -7.77 18.61
C SER A 59 -9.54 -6.71 18.38
N ARG A 60 -10.28 -6.76 17.27
CA ARG A 60 -11.24 -5.72 16.86
C ARG A 60 -12.67 -6.23 16.64
N MET A 61 -12.88 -7.54 16.81
CA MET A 61 -14.21 -8.14 16.97
C MET A 61 -14.73 -7.87 18.38
#